data_AF-A0A383D7P2-F1
#
_entry.id   AF-A0A383D7P2-F1
#
_cell.length_a   1.000
_cell.length_b   1.000
_cell.length_c   1.000
_cell.angle_alpha   90.00
_cell.angle_beta   90.00
_cell.angle_gamma   90.00
#
_symmetry.space_group_name_H-M   'P 1'
#
loop_
_entity.id
_entity.type
_entity.pdbx_description
1 polymer ?
#
loop_
_entity_poly.entity_id
_entity_poly.type
_entity_poly.pdbx_seq_one_letter_code
_entity_poly.pdbx_strand_id
1 'polypeptide(L)'
;RNAFDRRLMNSGYACHDDLDRSDAIARSLVNDWSSADAVARRNGDRFIAILQPVSYLSRTRLDHLDLLRDEWKELAWQYHAIYPAIRRYAKASEFEFHDFSGVLDTEEYVYIDFCHLSPNGNQLVAQMLAPLISDNG
;
A
#
# COMPACT_ATOMS: atom_id res chain seq x y z
N ARG A 1 28.06 9.65 24.19
CA ARG A 1 27.39 8.74 23.23
C ARG A 1 25.89 8.98 23.37
N ASN A 2 25.25 9.49 22.32
CA ASN A 2 23.97 10.20 22.38
C ASN A 2 22.78 9.24 22.61
N ALA A 3 21.97 9.48 23.64
CA ALA A 3 20.77 8.69 23.93
C ALA A 3 19.67 8.83 22.86
N PHE A 4 19.74 9.89 22.05
CA PHE A 4 18.85 10.13 20.91
C PHE A 4 18.98 9.08 19.79
N ASP A 5 20.17 8.48 19.64
CA ASP A 5 20.47 7.55 18.55
C ASP A 5 19.85 6.16 18.78
N ARG A 6 19.70 5.75 20.05
CA ARG A 6 19.07 4.47 20.42
C ARG A 6 17.55 4.50 20.27
N ARG A 7 16.89 5.66 20.32
CA ARG A 7 15.42 5.74 20.17
C ARG A 7 14.99 5.54 18.71
N LEU A 8 15.80 6.03 17.77
CA LEU A 8 15.61 5.83 16.33
C LEU A 8 15.88 4.38 15.91
N MET A 9 16.95 3.77 16.44
CA MET A 9 17.34 2.38 16.16
C MET A 9 16.48 1.32 16.89
N ASN A 10 15.63 1.72 17.86
CA ASN A 10 14.73 0.84 18.59
C ASN A 10 13.25 1.02 18.16
N SER A 11 13.01 1.73 17.06
CA SER A 11 11.67 1.95 16.51
C SER A 11 11.27 0.80 15.59
N GLY A 12 11.14 -0.40 16.17
CA GLY A 12 10.62 -1.57 15.47
C GLY A 12 9.27 -1.30 14.80
N TYR A 13 8.91 -2.23 13.93
CA TYR A 13 7.58 -2.39 13.34
C TYR A 13 6.49 -2.39 14.43
N ALA A 14 5.91 -1.23 14.78
CA ALA A 14 4.99 -1.09 15.93
C ALA A 14 3.60 -0.53 15.57
N CYS A 15 3.23 -0.45 14.30
CA CYS A 15 1.93 0.06 13.88
C CYS A 15 0.77 -0.86 14.31
N HIS A 16 1.03 -2.16 14.54
CA HIS A 16 0.03 -3.07 15.08
C HIS A 16 -0.21 -2.87 16.59
N ASP A 17 0.81 -2.44 17.32
CA ASP A 17 0.75 -2.20 18.77
C ASP A 17 0.43 -0.74 19.13
N ASP A 18 0.58 0.19 18.18
CA ASP A 18 0.37 1.62 18.35
C ASP A 18 -0.57 2.14 17.25
N LEU A 19 -1.86 2.21 17.60
CA LEU A 19 -2.90 2.70 16.69
C LEU A 19 -2.69 4.17 16.32
N ASP A 20 -2.18 5.00 17.23
CA ASP A 20 -1.91 6.42 16.95
C ASP A 20 -0.80 6.56 15.92
N ARG A 21 0.23 5.72 16.00
CA ARG A 21 1.30 5.65 15.00
C ARG A 21 0.77 5.16 13.65
N SER A 22 -0.01 4.08 13.62
CA SER A 22 -0.65 3.59 12.38
C SER A 22 -1.49 4.67 11.71
N ASP A 23 -2.28 5.37 12.52
CA ASP A 23 -3.17 6.44 12.11
C ASP A 23 -2.40 7.69 11.61
N ALA A 24 -1.30 8.04 12.26
CA ALA A 24 -0.39 9.11 11.81
C ALA A 24 0.28 8.78 10.47
N ILE A 25 0.76 7.55 10.28
CA ILE A 25 1.37 7.11 9.03
C ILE A 25 0.34 7.12 7.90
N ALA A 26 -0.85 6.58 8.13
CA ALA A 26 -1.93 6.57 7.15
C ALA A 26 -2.36 7.99 6.75
N ARG A 27 -2.51 8.90 7.72
CA ARG A 27 -2.80 10.32 7.44
C ARG A 27 -1.70 10.98 6.63
N SER A 28 -0.44 10.75 6.97
CA SER A 28 0.70 11.34 6.24
C SER A 28 0.66 10.93 4.77
N LEU A 29 0.50 9.63 4.49
CA LEU A 29 0.41 9.13 3.11
C LEU A 29 -0.76 9.74 2.34
N VAL A 30 -1.95 9.82 2.95
CA VAL A 30 -3.13 10.39 2.30
C VAL A 30 -2.99 11.90 2.09
N ASN A 31 -2.32 12.62 3.00
CA ASN A 31 -1.99 14.02 2.81
C ASN A 31 -0.99 14.23 1.67
N ASP A 32 -0.03 13.33 1.50
CA ASP A 32 0.91 13.37 0.37
C ASP A 32 0.18 13.17 -0.96
N TRP A 33 -0.77 12.22 -1.02
CA TRP A 33 -1.65 12.05 -2.19
C TRP A 33 -2.52 13.27 -2.46
N SER A 34 -3.11 13.88 -1.42
CA SER A 34 -3.88 15.11 -1.56
C SER A 34 -3.03 16.27 -2.09
N SER A 35 -1.76 16.34 -1.67
CA SER A 35 -0.82 17.35 -2.15
C SER A 35 -0.44 17.10 -3.61
N ALA A 36 -0.20 15.84 -3.98
CA ALA A 36 0.08 15.45 -5.37
C ALA A 36 -1.10 15.74 -6.31
N ASP A 37 -2.33 15.45 -5.89
CA ASP A 37 -3.56 15.78 -6.62
C ASP A 37 -3.69 17.30 -6.84
N ALA A 38 -3.47 18.10 -5.79
CA ALA A 38 -3.54 19.55 -5.90
C ALA A 38 -2.49 20.12 -6.87
N VAL A 39 -1.29 19.55 -6.91
CA VAL A 39 -0.24 19.94 -7.87
C VAL A 39 -0.62 19.52 -9.29
N ALA A 40 -1.08 18.29 -9.50
CA ALA A 40 -1.48 17.80 -10.81
C ALA A 40 -2.62 18.64 -11.41
N ARG A 41 -3.71 18.85 -10.65
CA ARG A 41 -4.87 19.64 -11.10
C ARG A 41 -4.50 21.08 -11.45
N ARG A 42 -3.56 21.70 -10.72
CA ARG A 42 -3.06 23.06 -11.03
C ARG A 42 -2.31 23.13 -12.36
N ASN A 43 -1.74 22.01 -12.83
CA ASN A 43 -1.05 21.91 -14.11
C ASN A 43 -1.95 21.38 -15.25
N GLY A 44 -3.24 21.17 -14.98
CA GLY A 44 -4.19 20.61 -15.95
C GLY A 44 -4.13 19.08 -16.06
N ASP A 45 -3.39 18.41 -15.17
CA ASP A 45 -3.28 16.96 -15.12
C ASP A 45 -4.33 16.33 -14.20
N ARG A 46 -4.63 15.06 -14.43
CA ARG A 46 -5.43 14.20 -13.54
C ARG A 46 -4.51 13.36 -12.67
N PHE A 47 -4.77 13.34 -11.38
CA PHE A 47 -4.08 12.45 -10.43
C PHE A 47 -5.00 11.33 -9.99
N ILE A 48 -4.45 10.13 -9.90
CA ILE A 48 -5.15 8.92 -9.46
C ILE A 48 -4.30 8.27 -8.37
N ALA A 49 -4.80 8.25 -7.13
CA ALA A 49 -4.16 7.52 -6.04
C ALA A 49 -4.55 6.04 -6.09
N ILE A 50 -3.56 5.16 -5.96
CA ILE A 50 -3.77 3.71 -5.99
C ILE A 50 -3.13 3.08 -4.77
N LEU A 51 -3.94 2.39 -3.96
CA LEU A 51 -3.42 1.57 -2.87
C LEU A 51 -2.96 0.24 -3.44
N GLN A 52 -1.64 0.03 -3.46
CA GLN A 52 -1.01 -1.13 -4.09
C GLN A 52 -1.46 -2.47 -3.46
N PRO A 53 -1.50 -3.56 -4.25
CA PRO A 53 -1.64 -4.91 -3.74
C PRO A 53 -0.38 -5.38 -3.01
N VAL A 54 -0.55 -6.11 -1.92
CA VAL A 54 0.54 -6.73 -1.13
C VAL A 54 0.18 -8.15 -0.76
N SER A 55 1.17 -9.04 -0.70
CA SER A 55 0.94 -10.47 -0.50
C SER A 55 0.26 -10.76 0.84
N TYR A 56 0.57 -9.99 1.89
CA TYR A 56 0.00 -10.16 3.23
C TYR A 56 -1.53 -9.99 3.30
N LEU A 57 -2.12 -9.27 2.34
CA LEU A 57 -3.55 -9.01 2.29
C LEU A 57 -4.25 -9.74 1.14
N SER A 58 -3.48 -10.45 0.30
CA SER A 58 -4.00 -11.16 -0.86
C SER A 58 -4.42 -12.58 -0.53
N ARG A 59 -5.38 -13.10 -1.28
CA ARG A 59 -5.83 -14.50 -1.25
C ARG A 59 -5.11 -15.39 -2.27
N THR A 60 -4.03 -14.90 -2.87
CA THR A 60 -3.33 -15.61 -3.92
C THR A 60 -2.46 -16.76 -3.42
N ARG A 61 -1.85 -17.52 -4.34
CA ARG A 61 -0.90 -18.57 -4.01
C ARG A 61 0.43 -17.96 -3.56
N LEU A 62 0.81 -18.28 -2.34
CA LEU A 62 2.02 -17.77 -1.68
C LEU A 62 2.93 -18.88 -1.16
N ASP A 63 2.64 -20.15 -1.47
CA ASP A 63 3.38 -21.33 -1.02
C ASP A 63 4.83 -21.38 -1.53
N HIS A 64 5.17 -20.58 -2.54
CA HIS A 64 6.53 -20.39 -3.02
C HIS A 64 7.33 -19.33 -2.24
N LEU A 65 6.66 -18.52 -1.42
CA LEU A 65 7.29 -17.48 -0.60
C LEU A 65 7.55 -17.99 0.82
N ASP A 66 8.73 -17.69 1.35
CA ASP A 66 9.08 -18.00 2.74
C ASP A 66 8.50 -16.98 3.73
N LEU A 67 7.16 -16.87 3.76
CA LEU A 67 6.43 -15.92 4.60
C LEU A 67 6.41 -16.29 6.09
N LEU A 68 7.01 -17.44 6.47
CA LEU A 68 7.02 -17.94 7.85
C LEU A 68 8.17 -17.40 8.69
N ARG A 69 9.17 -16.75 8.07
CA ARG A 69 10.24 -16.05 8.76
C ARG A 69 9.66 -14.96 9.67
N ASP A 70 10.16 -14.85 10.90
CA ASP A 70 9.57 -13.96 11.91
C ASP A 70 9.54 -12.49 11.47
N GLU A 71 10.56 -12.04 10.72
CA GLU A 71 10.60 -10.71 10.10
C GLU A 71 9.39 -10.43 9.20
N TRP A 72 8.87 -11.44 8.51
CA TRP A 72 7.73 -11.33 7.59
C TRP A 72 6.40 -11.32 8.33
N LYS A 73 6.30 -12.04 9.45
CA LYS A 73 5.11 -12.01 10.32
C LYS A 73 4.95 -10.63 10.97
N GLU A 74 6.03 -10.10 11.53
CA GLU A 74 6.04 -8.76 12.14
C GLU A 74 5.68 -7.69 11.12
N LEU A 75 6.20 -7.82 9.90
CA LEU A 75 5.87 -6.92 8.79
C LEU A 75 4.39 -7.07 8.38
N ALA A 76 3.87 -8.29 8.27
CA ALA A 76 2.47 -8.55 7.93
C ALA A 76 1.50 -7.83 8.88
N TRP A 77 1.78 -7.86 10.19
CA TRP A 77 0.96 -7.16 11.18
C TRP A 77 0.91 -5.65 10.95
N GLN A 78 1.99 -5.03 10.45
CA GLN A 78 1.98 -3.62 10.08
C GLN A 78 1.01 -3.34 8.95
N TYR A 79 1.05 -4.16 7.89
CA TYR A 79 0.17 -4.02 6.74
C TYR A 79 -1.29 -4.20 7.12
N HIS A 80 -1.60 -5.20 7.96
CA HIS A 80 -2.94 -5.41 8.50
C HIS A 80 -3.44 -4.23 9.35
N ALA A 81 -2.57 -3.57 10.11
CA ALA A 81 -2.95 -2.42 10.92
C ALA A 81 -3.13 -1.13 10.09
N ILE A 82 -2.26 -0.88 9.11
CA ILE A 82 -2.20 0.41 8.39
C ILE A 82 -3.20 0.46 7.23
N TYR A 83 -3.39 -0.61 6.47
CA TYR A 83 -4.23 -0.57 5.26
C TYR A 83 -5.69 -0.17 5.55
N PRO A 84 -6.35 -0.66 6.61
CA PRO A 84 -7.67 -0.16 6.99
C PRO A 84 -7.70 1.34 7.28
N ALA A 85 -6.65 1.88 7.94
CA ALA A 85 -6.54 3.31 8.22
C ALA A 85 -6.33 4.12 6.93
N ILE A 86 -5.46 3.67 6.01
CA ILE A 86 -5.28 4.33 4.69
C ILE A 86 -6.61 4.39 3.95
N ARG A 87 -7.34 3.26 3.85
CA ARG A 87 -8.65 3.20 3.18
C ARG A 87 -9.64 4.19 3.79
N ARG A 88 -9.67 4.31 5.12
CA ARG A 88 -10.57 5.24 5.81
C ARG A 88 -10.27 6.69 5.44
N TYR A 89 -9.01 7.11 5.48
CA TYR A 89 -8.64 8.48 5.14
C TYR A 89 -8.78 8.78 3.65
N ALA A 90 -8.34 7.87 2.77
CA ALA A 90 -8.44 8.07 1.33
C ALA A 90 -9.89 8.18 0.85
N LYS A 91 -10.81 7.37 1.41
CA LYS A 91 -12.25 7.47 1.09
C LYS A 91 -12.91 8.76 1.57
N ALA A 92 -12.31 9.46 2.54
CA ALA A 92 -12.79 10.73 3.05
C ALA A 92 -12.19 11.94 2.31
N SER A 93 -11.24 11.71 1.39
CA SER A 93 -10.56 12.75 0.62
C SER A 93 -11.27 13.08 -0.70
N GLU A 94 -10.90 14.20 -1.31
CA GLU A 94 -11.49 14.69 -2.58
C GLU A 94 -10.72 14.27 -3.84
N PHE A 95 -9.60 13.55 -3.70
CA PHE A 95 -8.85 13.00 -4.83
C PHE A 95 -9.44 11.66 -5.29
N GLU A 96 -9.21 11.32 -6.55
CA GLU A 96 -9.61 10.02 -7.08
C GLU A 96 -8.76 8.90 -6.46
N PHE A 97 -9.42 7.92 -5.84
CA PHE A 97 -8.76 6.83 -5.13
C PHE A 97 -9.30 5.46 -5.56
N HIS A 98 -8.38 4.56 -5.89
CA HIS A 98 -8.68 3.16 -6.17
C HIS A 98 -7.92 2.23 -5.23
N ASP A 99 -8.66 1.35 -4.57
CA ASP A 99 -8.08 0.32 -3.72
C ASP A 99 -7.76 -0.92 -4.54
N PHE A 100 -6.48 -1.10 -4.88
CA PHE A 100 -6.04 -2.26 -5.64
C PHE A 100 -5.60 -3.43 -4.74
N SER A 101 -5.78 -3.33 -3.42
CA SER A 101 -5.28 -4.35 -2.49
C SER A 101 -5.77 -5.77 -2.74
N GLY A 102 -6.94 -5.94 -3.37
CA GLY A 102 -7.53 -7.23 -3.72
C GLY A 102 -7.50 -7.60 -5.21
N VAL A 103 -6.89 -6.80 -6.10
CA VAL A 103 -6.94 -7.07 -7.55
C VAL A 103 -6.13 -8.29 -7.97
N LEU A 104 -5.28 -8.79 -7.07
CA LEU A 104 -4.44 -9.96 -7.28
C LEU A 104 -4.94 -11.20 -6.52
N ASP A 105 -6.19 -11.20 -6.04
CA ASP A 105 -6.81 -12.39 -5.44
C ASP A 105 -7.11 -13.45 -6.51
N THR A 106 -6.07 -14.16 -6.94
CA THR A 106 -6.09 -15.18 -7.99
C THR A 106 -5.44 -16.49 -7.54
N GLU A 107 -5.69 -17.59 -8.25
CA GLU A 107 -5.04 -18.89 -7.98
C GLU A 107 -3.62 -19.00 -8.58
N GLU A 108 -3.02 -17.90 -9.07
CA GLU A 108 -1.71 -17.88 -9.72
C GLU A 108 -0.57 -17.48 -8.76
N TYR A 109 0.67 -17.72 -9.17
CA TYR A 109 1.84 -17.15 -8.51
C TYR A 109 2.16 -15.77 -9.09
N VAL A 110 1.76 -14.70 -8.40
CA VAL A 110 1.84 -13.32 -8.91
C VAL A 110 2.81 -12.42 -8.14
N TYR A 111 3.31 -12.87 -7.00
CA TYR A 111 4.28 -12.15 -6.16
C TYR A 111 5.67 -12.78 -6.24
N ILE A 112 6.71 -11.96 -6.20
CA ILE A 112 8.09 -12.43 -5.98
C ILE A 112 8.53 -12.23 -4.52
N ASP A 113 7.88 -11.31 -3.80
CA ASP A 113 8.03 -11.04 -2.38
C ASP A 113 6.75 -10.38 -1.80
N PHE A 114 6.83 -9.61 -0.72
CA PHE A 114 5.63 -9.05 -0.08
C PHE A 114 4.94 -7.93 -0.87
N CYS A 115 5.65 -7.23 -1.76
CA CYS A 115 5.09 -6.10 -2.52
C CYS A 115 5.49 -6.07 -4.01
N HIS A 116 6.50 -6.83 -4.41
CA HIS A 116 6.92 -6.91 -5.81
C HIS A 116 6.21 -8.04 -6.55
N LEU A 117 5.88 -7.77 -7.82
CA LEU A 117 5.09 -8.65 -8.66
C LEU A 117 5.95 -9.36 -9.72
N SER A 118 5.53 -10.57 -10.08
CA SER A 118 6.02 -11.28 -11.27
C SER A 118 5.49 -10.62 -12.55
N PRO A 119 5.98 -11.01 -13.74
CA PRO A 119 5.46 -10.47 -15.01
C PRO A 119 3.95 -10.65 -15.19
N ASN A 120 3.38 -11.81 -14.84
CA ASN A 120 1.92 -12.03 -14.89
C ASN A 120 1.18 -11.18 -13.86
N GLY A 121 1.72 -11.00 -12.64
CA GLY A 121 1.16 -10.07 -11.65
C GLY A 121 1.10 -8.63 -12.15
N ASN A 122 2.19 -8.14 -12.75
CA ASN A 122 2.23 -6.81 -13.37
C ASN A 122 1.23 -6.67 -14.53
N GLN A 123 1.05 -7.72 -15.34
CA GLN A 123 0.06 -7.72 -16.41
C GLN A 123 -1.37 -7.56 -15.87
N LEU A 124 -1.73 -8.25 -14.79
CA LEU A 124 -3.05 -8.13 -14.15
C LEU A 124 -3.27 -6.71 -13.61
N VAL A 125 -2.29 -6.13 -12.92
CA VAL A 125 -2.37 -4.73 -12.45
C VAL A 125 -2.52 -3.77 -13.63
N ALA A 126 -1.75 -3.95 -14.71
CA ALA A 126 -1.84 -3.12 -15.91
C ALA A 126 -3.23 -3.18 -16.58
N GLN A 127 -3.87 -4.36 -16.61
CA GLN A 127 -5.24 -4.51 -17.10
C GLN A 127 -6.26 -3.74 -16.26
N MET A 128 -6.06 -3.67 -14.94
CA MET A 128 -6.90 -2.87 -14.04
C MET A 128 -6.63 -1.36 -14.14
N LEU A 129 -5.38 -0.97 -14.43
CA LEU A 129 -5.00 0.43 -14.64
C LEU A 129 -5.50 1.00 -15.97
N ALA A 130 -5.44 0.20 -17.04
CA ALA A 130 -5.74 0.63 -18.39
C ALA A 130 -7.07 1.42 -18.53
N PRO A 131 -8.22 0.95 -18.00
CA PRO A 131 -9.47 1.72 -18.10
C PRO A 131 -9.49 3.01 -17.28
N LEU A 132 -8.63 3.14 -16.26
CA LEU A 132 -8.55 4.36 -15.43
C LEU A 132 -7.83 5.50 -16.16
N ILE A 133 -6.81 5.16 -16.97
CA ILE A 133 -5.97 6.12 -17.70
C ILE A 133 -6.35 6.28 -19.17
N SER A 134 -7.25 5.42 -19.69
CA SER A 134 -7.78 5.59 -21.04
C SER A 134 -8.85 6.68 -20.99
N ASP A 135 -8.67 7.74 -21.77
CA ASP A 135 -9.70 8.75 -21.96
C ASP A 135 -10.97 8.10 -22.53
N ASN A 136 -12.05 8.10 -21.75
CA ASN A 136 -13.38 8.14 -22.35
C ASN A 136 -13.53 9.58 -22.83
N GLY A 137 -13.24 9.80 -24.12
CA GLY A 137 -13.14 11.13 -24.74
C GLY A 137 -14.30 12.09 -24.50
#